data_AF-A0A1Q3PPQ0-F1
#
_entry.id   AF-A0A1Q3PPQ0-F1
#
_cell.length_a   1.000
_cell.length_b   1.000
_cell.length_c   1.000
_cell.angle_alpha   90.00
_cell.angle_beta   90.00
_cell.angle_gamma   90.00
#
_symmetry.space_group_name_H-M   'P 1'
#
loop_
_entity.id
_entity.type
_entity.pdbx_description
1 polymer ?
#
loop_
_entity_poly.entity_id
_entity_poly.type
_entity_poly.pdbx_seq_one_letter_code
_entity_poly.pdbx_strand_id
1 'polypeptide(L)'
;MDTLETLSKNPTALNEAISHQLEIVKDFFQKDSGSEMVESLNTLIEAYLFTENLTRVTPQMREHIVNQLRVATLIAKLDASNLEITTL
;
A
#
# COMPACT_ATOMS: atom_id res chain seq x y z
N MET A 1 -17.11 -17.57 9.63
CA MET A 1 -15.66 -17.87 9.50
C MET A 1 -15.60 -18.92 8.40
N ASP A 2 -16.02 -18.56 7.17
CA ASP A 2 -16.49 -19.53 6.16
C ASP A 2 -16.07 -19.17 4.72
N THR A 3 -15.53 -17.99 4.50
CA THR A 3 -15.14 -17.52 3.15
C THR A 3 -13.78 -18.06 2.71
N LEU A 4 -12.88 -18.38 3.66
CA LEU A 4 -11.56 -18.93 3.35
C LEU A 4 -11.57 -20.45 3.10
N GLU A 5 -12.46 -21.19 3.77
CA GLU A 5 -12.57 -22.64 3.58
C GLU A 5 -13.29 -23.02 2.27
N THR A 6 -14.16 -22.14 1.76
CA THR A 6 -14.90 -22.35 0.52
C THR A 6 -14.07 -22.06 -0.74
N LEU A 7 -13.09 -21.15 -0.68
CA LEU A 7 -12.14 -20.87 -1.76
C LEU A 7 -11.12 -22.00 -2.01
N SER A 8 -10.87 -22.83 -1.00
CA SER A 8 -9.92 -23.96 -1.07
C SER A 8 -10.37 -25.10 -2.01
N LYS A 9 -11.67 -25.21 -2.31
CA LYS A 9 -12.24 -26.33 -3.09
C LYS A 9 -12.25 -26.12 -4.62
N ASN A 10 -11.91 -24.93 -5.13
CA ASN A 10 -11.90 -24.65 -6.56
C ASN A 10 -10.67 -23.79 -6.95
N PRO A 11 -9.53 -24.41 -7.32
CA PRO A 11 -8.28 -23.70 -7.59
C PRO A 11 -8.39 -22.65 -8.70
N THR A 12 -9.33 -22.84 -9.65
CA THR A 12 -9.61 -21.89 -10.73
C THR A 12 -10.19 -20.57 -10.22
N ALA A 13 -11.16 -20.63 -9.29
CA ALA A 13 -11.79 -19.44 -8.72
C ALA A 13 -10.82 -18.66 -7.81
N LEU A 14 -9.92 -19.35 -7.11
CA LEU A 14 -8.85 -18.72 -6.33
C LEU A 14 -7.85 -18.01 -7.24
N ASN A 15 -7.44 -18.63 -8.35
CA ASN A 15 -6.54 -18.00 -9.32
C ASN A 15 -7.17 -16.78 -10.02
N GLU A 16 -8.46 -16.84 -10.35
CA GLU A 16 -9.19 -15.68 -10.91
C GLU A 16 -9.27 -14.53 -9.91
N ALA A 17 -9.57 -14.81 -8.64
CA ALA A 17 -9.61 -13.78 -7.59
C ALA A 17 -8.24 -13.14 -7.34
N ILE A 18 -7.17 -13.93 -7.35
CA ILE A 18 -5.79 -13.44 -7.22
C ILE A 18 -5.41 -12.59 -8.44
N SER A 19 -5.75 -13.04 -9.65
CA SER A 19 -5.45 -12.30 -10.89
C SER A 19 -6.16 -10.95 -10.93
N HIS A 20 -7.43 -10.91 -10.54
CA HIS A 20 -8.20 -9.66 -10.45
C HIS A 20 -7.62 -8.70 -9.40
N GLN A 21 -7.16 -9.21 -8.26
CA GLN A 21 -6.44 -8.38 -7.28
C GLN A 21 -5.14 -7.81 -7.84
N LEU A 22 -4.37 -8.60 -8.60
CA LEU A 22 -3.14 -8.15 -9.24
C LEU A 22 -3.41 -7.07 -10.30
N GLU A 23 -4.47 -7.19 -11.08
CA GLU A 23 -4.88 -6.16 -12.05
C GLU A 23 -5.22 -4.84 -11.35
N ILE A 24 -6.00 -4.87 -10.26
CA ILE A 24 -6.31 -3.66 -9.48
C ILE A 24 -5.02 -3.00 -8.96
N VAL A 25 -4.08 -3.80 -8.45
CA VAL A 25 -2.80 -3.29 -7.94
C VAL A 25 -1.98 -2.69 -9.08
N LYS A 26 -1.94 -3.34 -10.24
CA LYS A 26 -1.23 -2.86 -11.43
C LYS A 26 -1.81 -1.54 -11.95
N ASP A 27 -3.14 -1.45 -12.05
CA ASP A 27 -3.84 -0.25 -12.50
C ASP A 27 -3.64 0.91 -11.52
N PHE A 28 -3.60 0.62 -10.22
CA PHE A 28 -3.32 1.62 -9.18
C PHE A 28 -1.93 2.26 -9.36
N PHE A 29 -0.91 1.46 -9.69
CA PHE A 29 0.47 1.94 -9.90
C PHE A 29 0.78 2.45 -11.32
N GLN A 30 -0.18 2.43 -12.25
CA GLN A 30 0.04 3.01 -13.59
C GLN A 30 0.14 4.53 -13.58
N LYS A 31 -0.51 5.19 -12.62
CA LYS A 31 -0.61 6.66 -12.60
C LYS A 31 0.62 7.30 -11.97
N ASP A 32 0.98 6.83 -10.78
CA ASP A 32 2.16 7.25 -10.05
C ASP A 32 2.85 5.96 -9.56
N SER A 33 4.18 5.88 -9.69
CA SER A 33 4.93 4.73 -9.22
C SER A 33 4.83 4.59 -7.69
N GLY A 34 5.02 3.36 -7.18
CA GLY A 34 5.03 3.14 -5.73
C GLY A 34 6.04 4.03 -5.01
N SER A 35 7.23 4.23 -5.61
CA SER A 35 8.26 5.13 -5.07
C SER A 35 7.82 6.60 -5.02
N GLU A 36 7.17 7.12 -6.05
CA GLU A 36 6.70 8.51 -6.09
C GLU A 36 5.59 8.77 -5.06
N MET A 37 4.70 7.80 -4.87
CA MET A 37 3.66 7.88 -3.83
C MET A 37 4.26 7.88 -2.42
N VAL A 38 5.26 7.02 -2.17
CA VAL A 38 5.99 6.95 -0.89
C VAL A 38 6.73 8.25 -0.62
N GLU A 39 7.44 8.78 -1.61
CA GLU A 39 8.18 10.03 -1.52
C GLU A 39 7.23 11.20 -1.21
N SER A 40 6.13 11.32 -1.95
CA SER A 40 5.10 12.36 -1.70
C SER A 40 4.52 12.29 -0.29
N LEU A 41 4.23 11.09 0.22
CA LEU A 41 3.72 10.90 1.57
C LEU A 41 4.75 11.33 2.63
N ASN A 42 6.02 10.95 2.46
CA ASN A 42 7.09 11.35 3.36
C ASN A 42 7.28 12.87 3.35
N THR A 43 7.35 13.49 2.17
CA THR A 43 7.48 14.95 2.04
C THR A 43 6.33 15.69 2.69
N LEU A 44 5.08 15.22 2.53
CA LEU A 44 3.91 15.82 3.17
C LEU A 44 4.00 15.72 4.70
N ILE A 45 4.38 14.55 5.22
CA ILE A 45 4.54 14.33 6.66
C ILE A 45 5.66 15.19 7.22
N GLU A 46 6.80 15.29 6.55
CA GLU A 46 7.92 16.14 6.95
C GLU A 46 7.55 17.62 6.92
N ALA A 47 6.96 18.11 5.83
CA ALA A 47 6.49 19.49 5.72
C ALA A 47 5.48 19.82 6.83
N TYR A 48 4.60 18.87 7.15
CA TYR A 48 3.69 19.00 8.28
C TYR A 48 4.47 19.03 9.60
N LEU A 49 5.32 18.06 9.90
CA LEU A 49 6.04 17.95 11.18
C LEU A 49 7.02 19.10 11.45
N PHE A 50 7.61 19.69 10.41
CA PHE A 50 8.61 20.76 10.52
C PHE A 50 8.05 22.17 10.31
N THR A 51 6.73 22.34 10.15
CA THR A 51 6.14 23.68 10.07
C THR A 51 6.31 24.40 11.42
N GLU A 52 6.87 25.61 11.42
CA GLU A 52 7.23 26.40 12.62
C GLU A 52 6.04 26.68 13.57
N ASN A 53 4.81 26.55 13.06
CA ASN A 53 3.58 26.71 13.83
C ASN A 53 3.00 25.40 14.38
N LEU A 54 3.73 24.28 14.37
CA LEU A 54 3.27 23.02 14.96
C LEU A 54 3.27 23.07 16.48
N THR A 55 2.24 23.70 17.03
CA THR A 55 2.11 23.78 18.48
C THR A 55 1.57 22.47 19.06
N ARG A 56 0.91 21.61 18.28
CA ARG A 56 0.16 20.43 18.79
C ARG A 56 -0.02 19.31 17.75
N VAL A 57 0.98 18.45 17.56
CA VAL A 57 0.70 17.10 17.01
C VAL A 57 0.00 16.31 18.11
N THR A 58 -1.29 16.06 17.97
CA THR A 58 -2.02 15.25 18.96
C THR A 58 -1.60 13.78 18.87
N PRO A 59 -1.82 12.99 19.93
CA PRO A 59 -1.59 11.55 19.87
C PRO A 59 -2.32 10.85 18.71
N GLN A 60 -3.54 11.27 18.38
CA GLN A 60 -4.31 10.73 17.25
C GLN A 60 -3.66 11.05 15.91
N MET A 61 -3.10 12.25 15.75
CA MET A 61 -2.39 12.63 14.53
C MET A 61 -1.12 11.79 14.33
N ARG A 62 -0.43 11.43 15.43
CA ARG A 62 0.71 10.49 15.36
C ARG A 62 0.28 9.10 14.89
N GLU A 63 -0.86 8.58 15.34
CA GLU A 63 -1.39 7.30 14.84
C GLU A 63 -1.70 7.36 13.34
N HIS A 64 -2.33 8.44 12.88
CA HIS A 64 -2.61 8.63 11.46
C HIS A 64 -1.32 8.69 10.64
N ILE A 65 -0.31 9.43 11.09
CA ILE A 65 1.02 9.50 10.44
C ILE A 65 1.64 8.10 10.36
N VAL A 66 1.66 7.35 11.46
CA VAL A 66 2.22 5.99 11.47
C VAL A 66 1.44 5.05 10.53
N ASN A 67 0.12 5.17 10.47
CA ASN A 67 -0.68 4.37 9.55
C ASN A 67 -0.40 4.72 8.08
N GLN A 68 -0.21 6.00 7.76
CA GLN A 68 0.20 6.42 6.41
C GLN A 68 1.59 5.85 6.03
N LEU A 69 2.56 5.86 6.96
CA LEU A 69 3.87 5.25 6.73
C LEU A 69 3.79 3.72 6.53
N ARG A 70 2.89 3.03 7.24
CA ARG A 70 2.63 1.60 7.02
C ARG A 70 2.05 1.33 5.64
N VAL A 71 1.13 2.18 5.17
CA VAL A 71 0.56 2.09 3.81
C VAL A 71 1.63 2.33 2.76
N ALA A 72 2.47 3.35 2.92
CA ALA A 72 3.62 3.60 2.05
C ALA A 72 4.58 2.39 1.99
N THR A 73 4.87 1.78 3.15
CA THR A 73 5.70 0.56 3.23
C THR A 73 5.05 -0.63 2.52
N LEU A 74 3.73 -0.81 2.66
CA LEU A 74 2.98 -1.86 1.97
C LEU A 74 3.04 -1.67 0.46
N ILE A 75 2.82 -0.44 -0.01
CA ILE A 75 2.93 -0.05 -1.42
C ILE A 75 4.32 -0.41 -1.98
N ALA A 76 5.39 0.00 -1.30
CA ALA A 76 6.75 -0.29 -1.73
C ALA A 76 7.04 -1.81 -1.80
N LYS A 77 6.50 -2.59 -0.87
CA LYS A 77 6.63 -4.05 -0.89
C LYS A 77 5.87 -4.71 -2.03
N LEU A 78 4.66 -4.23 -2.32
CA LEU A 78 3.87 -4.74 -3.44
C LEU A 78 4.56 -4.48 -4.78
N ASP A 79 5.13 -3.28 -4.94
CA ASP A 79 5.91 -2.92 -6.13
C ASP A 79 7.15 -3.81 -6.31
N ALA A 80 7.91 -4.02 -5.22
CA ALA A 80 9.06 -4.93 -5.23
C ALA A 80 8.69 -6.39 -5.54
N SER A 81 7.56 -6.88 -5.01
CA SER A 81 7.07 -8.23 -5.29
C SER A 81 6.59 -8.41 -6.74
N ASN A 82 6.07 -7.38 -7.39
CA ASN A 82 5.71 -7.43 -8.81
C ASN A 82 6.95 -7.54 -9.73
N LEU A 83 8.07 -6.94 -9.33
CA LEU A 83 9.35 -7.06 -10.06
C LEU A 83 9.89 -8.50 -10.06
N GLU A 84 9.78 -9.24 -8.94
CA GLU A 84 10.27 -10.63 -8.85
C GLU A 84 9.48 -11.60 -9.75
N ILE A 85 8.20 -11.35 -9.99
CA ILE A 85 7.35 -12.18 -10.87
C ILE A 85 7.71 -12.00 -12.35
N THR A 86 8.29 -10.88 -12.73
CA THR A 86 8.61 -10.56 -14.14
C THR A 86 9.98 -11.09 -14.59
N THR A 87 10.79 -11.61 -13.66
CA THR A 87 12.14 -12.15 -13.90
C THR A 87 12.23 -13.69 -13.95
N LEU A 88 11.10 -14.39 -13.94
CA LEU A 88 10.99 -15.85 -14.14
C LEU A 88 10.31 -16.16 -15.48
#